data_AF-A0A842MK13-F1
#
_entry.id   AF-A0A842MK13-F1
#
_cell.length_a   1.000
_cell.length_b   1.000
_cell.length_c   1.000
_cell.angle_alpha   90.00
_cell.angle_beta   90.00
_cell.angle_gamma   90.00
#
_symmetry.space_group_name_H-M   'P 1'
#
loop_
_entity.id
_entity.type
_entity.pdbx_description
1 polymer ?
#
loop_
_entity_poly.entity_id
_entity_poly.type
_entity_poly.pdbx_seq_one_letter_code
_entity_poly.pdbx_strand_id
1 'polypeptide(L)'
;MIKTIGYSDLLSLWTRGTRNGALRRLGSLKKGLFRCALEYCKRLGPITNPKLIGMIEGIADRIRDTIGQRIWRRGLDLAHQWINGKVAAVFPNVKRWVCEDPFLFWLGTDALVNHRFWIMVQRK
;
A
#
# COMPACT_ATOMS: atom_id res chain seq x y z
N MET A 1 6.23 16.53 23.03
CA MET A 1 5.16 17.10 22.18
C MET A 1 4.04 16.08 22.09
N ILE A 2 2.85 16.38 22.60
CA ILE A 2 1.68 15.49 22.45
C ILE A 2 1.28 15.54 20.98
N LYS A 3 1.37 14.41 20.28
CA LYS A 3 0.91 14.30 18.89
C LYS A 3 -0.62 14.41 18.90
N THR A 4 -1.16 15.28 18.07
CA THR A 4 -2.60 15.48 17.92
C THR A 4 -2.97 15.35 16.46
N ILE A 5 -4.15 14.81 16.17
CA ILE A 5 -4.68 14.71 14.82
C ILE A 5 -5.93 15.58 14.72
N GLY A 6 -5.88 16.59 13.86
CA GLY A 6 -6.98 17.51 13.62
C GLY A 6 -7.95 17.03 12.52
N TYR A 7 -9.07 17.75 12.41
CA TYR A 7 -10.06 17.50 11.35
C TYR A 7 -9.47 17.72 9.94
N SER A 8 -8.69 18.79 9.75
CA SER A 8 -8.03 19.12 8.49
C SER A 8 -7.08 18.01 8.01
N ASP A 9 -6.30 17.44 8.93
CA ASP A 9 -5.36 16.35 8.64
C ASP A 9 -6.10 15.11 8.12
N LEU A 10 -7.17 14.71 8.83
CA LEU A 10 -8.00 13.58 8.43
C LEU A 10 -8.73 13.83 7.11
N LEU A 11 -9.23 15.04 6.89
CA LEU A 11 -9.93 15.41 5.65
C LEU A 11 -8.99 15.39 4.44
N SER A 12 -7.75 15.85 4.62
CA SER A 12 -6.73 15.81 3.58
C SER A 12 -6.38 14.36 3.18
N LEU A 13 -6.24 13.48 4.18
CA LEU A 13 -6.01 12.06 3.99
C LEU A 13 -7.21 11.38 3.34
N TRP A 14 -8.43 11.73 3.75
CA TRP A 14 -9.65 11.22 3.14
C TRP A 14 -9.71 11.54 1.66
N THR A 15 -9.52 12.81 1.31
CA THR A 15 -9.54 13.30 -0.07
C THR A 15 -8.44 12.66 -0.92
N ARG A 16 -7.23 12.51 -0.36
CA ARG A 16 -6.15 11.78 -1.03
C ARG A 16 -6.53 10.32 -1.25
N GLY A 17 -7.07 9.66 -0.22
CA GLY A 17 -7.43 8.26 -0.25
C GLY A 17 -8.56 7.93 -1.23
N THR A 18 -9.51 8.85 -1.43
CA THR A 18 -10.55 8.71 -2.46
C THR A 18 -9.95 8.85 -3.85
N ARG A 19 -9.12 9.88 -4.09
CA ARG A 19 -8.46 10.10 -5.39
C ARG A 19 -7.55 8.95 -5.81
N ASN A 20 -6.74 8.42 -4.89
CA ASN A 20 -5.79 7.34 -5.18
C ASN A 20 -6.43 5.93 -5.13
N GLY A 21 -7.74 5.85 -4.86
CA GLY A 21 -8.47 4.59 -4.67
C GLY A 21 -7.98 3.77 -3.46
N ALA A 22 -7.10 4.32 -2.62
CA ALA A 22 -6.57 3.65 -1.43
C ALA A 22 -7.66 3.41 -0.40
N LEU A 23 -8.57 4.38 -0.23
CA LEU A 23 -9.75 4.19 0.60
C LEU A 23 -10.59 3.02 0.08
N ARG A 24 -10.82 2.87 -1.22
CA ARG A 24 -11.62 1.75 -1.76
C ARG A 24 -11.04 0.38 -1.36
N ARG A 25 -9.70 0.26 -1.36
CA ARG A 25 -8.96 -0.97 -0.99
C ARG A 25 -8.88 -1.22 0.52
N LEU A 26 -9.20 -0.21 1.34
CA LEU A 26 -9.24 -0.37 2.79
C LEU A 26 -10.40 -1.30 3.19
N GLY A 27 -10.17 -2.21 4.14
CA GLY A 27 -11.23 -3.06 4.69
C GLY A 27 -12.33 -2.25 5.38
N SER A 28 -13.54 -2.81 5.46
CA SER A 28 -14.74 -2.14 6.02
C SER A 28 -14.50 -1.58 7.42
N LEU A 29 -13.88 -2.35 8.32
CA LEU A 29 -13.56 -1.94 9.68
C LEU A 29 -12.68 -0.68 9.73
N LYS A 30 -11.61 -0.65 8.93
CA LYS A 30 -10.67 0.48 8.89
C LYS A 30 -11.33 1.72 8.29
N LYS A 31 -12.19 1.56 7.28
CA LYS A 31 -13.00 2.67 6.75
C LYS A 31 -13.94 3.23 7.80
N GLY A 32 -14.62 2.35 8.53
CA GLY A 32 -15.52 2.71 9.62
C GLY A 32 -14.80 3.53 10.67
N LEU A 33 -13.68 3.02 11.19
CA LEU A 33 -12.83 3.73 12.15
C LEU A 33 -12.41 5.11 11.65
N PHE A 34 -11.94 5.20 10.40
CA PHE A 34 -11.47 6.45 9.83
C PHE A 34 -12.61 7.47 9.63
N ARG A 35 -13.81 7.01 9.24
CA ARG A 35 -15.01 7.85 9.14
C ARG A 35 -15.49 8.34 10.50
N CYS A 36 -15.47 7.47 11.52
CA CYS A 36 -15.79 7.84 12.90
C CYS A 36 -14.82 8.89 13.44
N ALA A 37 -13.51 8.73 13.19
CA ALA A 37 -12.50 9.70 13.58
C ALA A 37 -12.74 11.07 12.92
N LEU A 38 -13.14 11.08 11.65
CA LEU A 38 -13.50 12.29 10.91
C LEU A 38 -14.70 13.02 11.53
N GLU A 39 -15.79 12.30 11.78
CA GLU A 39 -16.99 12.85 12.42
C GLU A 39 -16.73 13.30 13.85
N TYR A 40 -15.93 12.55 14.60
CA TYR A 40 -15.50 12.93 15.94
C TYR A 40 -14.73 14.25 15.90
N CYS A 41 -13.68 14.36 15.07
CA CYS A 41 -12.89 15.58 14.97
C CYS A 41 -13.70 16.78 14.51
N LYS A 42 -14.70 16.57 13.66
CA LYS A 42 -15.61 17.62 13.18
C LYS A 42 -16.47 18.21 14.31
N ARG A 43 -16.87 17.39 15.29
CA ARG A 43 -17.84 17.77 16.33
C ARG A 43 -17.20 18.08 17.68
N LEU A 44 -16.18 17.31 18.07
CA LEU A 44 -15.63 17.26 19.42
C LEU A 44 -14.16 17.74 19.49
N GLY A 45 -13.55 18.04 18.34
CA GLY A 45 -12.18 18.53 18.28
C GLY A 45 -11.11 17.43 18.13
N PRO A 46 -9.82 17.79 18.23
CA PRO A 46 -8.71 16.92 17.82
C PRO A 46 -8.59 15.67 18.67
N ILE A 47 -8.13 14.58 18.04
CA ILE A 47 -7.83 13.33 18.75
C ILE A 47 -6.45 13.46 19.40
N THR A 48 -6.40 13.21 20.70
CA THR A 48 -5.18 13.24 21.52
C THR A 48 -4.79 11.86 22.04
N ASN A 49 -5.69 10.86 21.96
CA ASN A 49 -5.42 9.52 22.46
C ASN A 49 -4.34 8.83 21.61
N PRO A 50 -3.17 8.48 22.17
CA PRO A 50 -2.04 7.97 21.42
C PRO A 50 -2.32 6.62 20.75
N LYS A 51 -3.15 5.77 21.36
CA LYS A 51 -3.54 4.48 20.78
C LYS A 51 -4.40 4.67 19.53
N LEU A 52 -5.35 5.60 19.59
CA LEU A 52 -6.22 5.92 18.46
C LEU A 52 -5.43 6.59 17.33
N ILE A 53 -4.51 7.49 17.68
CA ILE A 53 -3.57 8.11 16.76
C ILE A 53 -2.75 7.05 16.01
N GLY A 54 -2.16 6.08 16.72
CA GLY A 54 -1.40 5.00 16.08
C GLY A 54 -2.23 4.17 15.10
N MET A 55 -3.50 3.89 15.41
CA MET A 55 -4.41 3.20 14.49
C MET A 55 -4.71 4.02 13.24
N ILE A 56 -4.96 5.32 13.40
CA ILE A 56 -5.22 6.25 12.29
C ILE A 56 -3.98 6.41 11.43
N GLU A 57 -2.79 6.46 12.02
CA GLU A 57 -1.52 6.55 11.29
C GLU A 57 -1.26 5.31 10.44
N GLY A 58 -1.51 4.12 10.97
CA GLY A 58 -1.43 2.89 10.17
C GLY A 58 -2.43 2.87 8.99
N ILE A 59 -3.53 3.62 9.07
CA ILE A 59 -4.44 3.85 7.93
C ILE A 59 -3.85 4.91 6.99
N ALA A 60 -3.33 6.01 7.54
CA ALA A 60 -2.73 7.11 6.79
C ALA A 60 -1.55 6.62 5.94
N ASP A 61 -0.71 5.73 6.45
CA ASP A 61 0.42 5.17 5.71
C ASP A 61 -0.04 4.34 4.51
N ARG A 62 -1.13 3.58 4.67
CA ARG A 62 -1.75 2.86 3.54
C ARG A 62 -2.38 3.80 2.51
N ILE A 63 -2.85 4.98 2.93
CA ILE A 63 -3.40 6.01 2.04
C ILE A 63 -2.28 6.75 1.32
N ARG A 64 -1.15 6.99 1.99
CA ARG A 64 0.04 7.63 1.43
C ARG A 64 0.80 6.73 0.46
N ASP A 65 0.63 5.40 0.57
CA ASP A 65 1.23 4.43 -0.35
C ASP A 65 0.84 4.77 -1.80
N THR A 66 1.83 5.28 -2.55
CA THR A 66 1.62 5.74 -3.93
C THR A 66 1.55 4.54 -4.88
N ILE A 67 0.99 4.73 -6.07
CA ILE A 67 1.02 3.67 -7.10
C ILE A 67 2.47 3.26 -7.41
N GLY A 68 3.40 4.23 -7.49
CA GLY A 68 4.81 3.96 -7.69
C GLY A 68 5.44 3.13 -6.56
N GLN A 69 5.19 3.48 -5.29
CA GLN A 69 5.68 2.69 -4.15
C GLN A 69 5.13 1.27 -4.15
N ARG A 70 3.88 1.09 -4.56
CA ARG A 70 3.27 -0.24 -4.72
C ARG A 70 3.90 -1.04 -5.85
N ILE A 71 4.14 -0.42 -7.00
CA ILE A 71 4.86 -1.01 -8.13
C ILE A 71 6.23 -1.50 -7.64
N TRP A 72 6.99 -0.61 -7.01
CA TRP A 72 8.31 -0.93 -6.47
C TRP A 72 8.30 -2.10 -5.48
N ARG A 73 7.44 -2.05 -4.48
CA ARG A 73 7.32 -3.13 -3.49
C ARG A 73 6.98 -4.45 -4.16
N ARG A 74 6.02 -4.44 -5.10
CA ARG A 74 5.61 -5.66 -5.81
C ARG A 74 6.71 -6.21 -6.72
N GLY A 75 7.44 -5.34 -7.40
CA GLY A 75 8.57 -5.70 -8.24
C GLY A 75 9.68 -6.37 -7.43
N LEU A 76 10.04 -5.79 -6.29
CA LEU A 76 11.03 -6.36 -5.36
C LEU A 76 10.59 -7.72 -4.80
N ASP A 77 9.33 -7.83 -4.35
CA ASP A 77 8.79 -9.10 -3.85
C ASP A 77 8.90 -10.22 -4.89
N LEU A 78 8.56 -9.92 -6.14
CA LEU A 78 8.63 -10.90 -7.25
C LEU A 78 10.06 -11.21 -7.67
N ALA A 79 10.93 -10.20 -7.73
CA ALA A 79 12.35 -10.36 -7.96
C ALA A 79 12.98 -11.33 -6.94
N HIS A 80 12.66 -11.16 -5.66
CA HIS A 80 13.11 -12.08 -4.60
C HIS A 80 12.58 -13.50 -4.82
N GLN A 81 11.32 -13.66 -5.24
CA GLN A 81 10.74 -14.96 -5.56
C GLN A 81 11.40 -15.61 -6.78
N TRP A 82 11.75 -14.83 -7.80
CA TRP A 82 12.39 -15.33 -9.02
C TRP A 82 13.82 -15.77 -8.78
N ILE A 83 14.58 -14.99 -7.98
CA ILE A 83 15.96 -15.32 -7.60
C ILE A 83 16.02 -16.59 -6.75
N ASN A 84 15.13 -16.70 -5.75
CA ASN A 84 15.12 -17.83 -4.82
C ASN A 84 14.31 -19.04 -5.35
N GLY A 85 13.68 -18.90 -6.51
CA GLY A 85 12.82 -19.91 -7.12
C GLY A 85 13.46 -20.60 -8.31
N LYS A 86 12.64 -21.35 -9.05
CA LYS A 86 13.06 -22.09 -10.25
C LYS A 86 13.37 -21.19 -11.45
N VAL A 87 12.91 -19.93 -11.43
CA VAL A 87 13.08 -18.99 -12.55
C VAL A 87 14.56 -18.68 -12.80
N ALA A 88 15.35 -18.45 -11.74
CA ALA A 88 16.78 -18.20 -11.88
C ALA A 88 17.58 -19.41 -12.40
N ALA A 89 17.06 -20.64 -12.24
CA ALA A 89 17.68 -21.85 -12.79
C ALA A 89 17.42 -21.99 -14.30
N VAL A 90 16.25 -21.58 -14.77
CA VAL A 90 15.88 -21.62 -16.20
C VAL A 90 16.44 -20.42 -16.97
N PHE A 91 16.46 -19.24 -16.34
CA PHE A 91 16.93 -18.00 -16.93
C PHE A 91 18.02 -17.35 -16.06
N PRO A 92 19.31 -17.69 -16.25
CA PRO A 92 20.41 -17.18 -15.43
C PRO A 92 20.54 -15.65 -15.46
N ASN A 93 20.20 -15.04 -16.59
CA ASN A 93 20.25 -13.58 -16.80
C ASN A 93 19.27 -12.80 -15.92
N VAL A 94 18.27 -13.45 -15.34
CA VAL A 94 17.31 -12.80 -14.43
C VAL A 94 18.02 -12.18 -13.23
N LYS A 95 19.12 -12.77 -12.75
CA LYS A 95 19.91 -12.19 -11.66
C LYS A 95 20.46 -10.81 -12.00
N ARG A 96 20.82 -10.59 -13.27
CA ARG A 96 21.29 -9.29 -13.77
C ARG A 96 20.12 -8.32 -13.94
N TRP A 97 19.04 -8.77 -14.57
CA TRP A 97 17.87 -7.92 -14.83
C TRP A 97 17.24 -7.40 -13.53
N VAL A 98 17.16 -8.23 -12.49
CA VAL A 98 16.61 -7.82 -11.19
C VAL A 98 17.42 -6.70 -10.52
N CYS A 99 18.70 -6.52 -10.88
CA CYS A 99 19.50 -5.39 -10.39
C CYS A 99 19.19 -4.07 -11.12
N GLU A 100 18.42 -4.10 -12.21
CA GLU A 100 18.11 -2.92 -13.00
C GLU A 100 16.78 -2.32 -12.54
N ASP A 101 16.82 -1.06 -12.09
CA ASP A 101 15.64 -0.31 -11.65
C ASP A 101 14.47 -0.31 -12.66
N PRO A 102 14.69 -0.10 -13.98
CA PRO A 102 13.61 -0.15 -14.96
C PRO A 102 12.93 -1.52 -15.03
N PHE A 103 13.71 -2.59 -14.85
CA PHE A 103 13.19 -3.95 -14.88
C PHE A 103 12.34 -4.25 -13.64
N LEU A 104 12.79 -3.85 -12.45
CA LEU A 104 12.01 -3.98 -11.22
C LEU A 104 10.69 -3.21 -11.30
N PHE A 105 10.73 -2.00 -11.86
CA PHE A 105 9.53 -1.19 -12.04
C PHE A 105 8.57 -1.81 -13.06
N TRP A 106 9.08 -2.33 -14.18
CA TRP A 106 8.29 -3.07 -15.16
C TRP A 106 7.64 -4.31 -14.53
N LEU A 107 8.42 -5.13 -13.81
CA LEU A 107 7.95 -6.35 -13.16
C LEU A 107 6.83 -6.06 -12.15
N GLY A 108 6.99 -5.00 -11.35
CA GLY A 108 5.98 -4.55 -10.42
C GLY A 108 4.71 -4.00 -11.09
N THR A 109 4.86 -3.35 -12.25
CA THR A 109 3.75 -2.80 -13.03
C THR A 109 2.94 -3.92 -13.67
N ASP A 110 3.62 -4.86 -14.33
CA ASP A 110 3.01 -6.05 -14.93
C ASP A 110 2.20 -6.81 -13.88
N ALA A 111 2.79 -7.06 -12.70
CA ALA A 111 2.13 -7.77 -11.62
C ALA A 111 0.89 -7.07 -11.03
N LEU A 112 0.83 -5.73 -11.11
CA LEU A 112 -0.30 -4.95 -10.61
C LEU A 112 -1.42 -4.77 -11.65
N VAL A 113 -1.06 -4.73 -12.93
CA VAL A 113 -2.00 -4.52 -14.05
C VAL A 113 -2.52 -5.86 -14.57
N ASN A 114 -1.63 -6.79 -14.86
CA ASN A 114 -1.92 -8.09 -15.43
C ASN A 114 -2.21 -9.13 -14.32
N HIS A 115 -3.24 -8.89 -13.52
CA HIS A 115 -3.79 -9.89 -12.59
C HIS A 115 -4.38 -11.14 -13.30
N ARG A 116 -4.34 -11.22 -14.64
CA ARG A 116 -5.05 -12.24 -15.46
C ARG A 116 -4.20 -13.40 -15.98
N PHE A 117 -2.87 -13.39 -15.86
CA PHE A 117 -2.04 -14.40 -16.57
C PHE A 117 -1.06 -15.22 -15.73
N TRP A 118 -1.12 -15.16 -14.39
CA TRP A 118 -0.38 -16.09 -13.54
C TRP A 118 -1.30 -17.10 -12.85
N ILE A 119 -2.17 -17.75 -13.64
CA ILE A 119 -2.69 -19.08 -13.32
C ILE A 119 -1.51 -20.05 -13.52
N MET A 120 -0.54 -20.08 -12.61
CA MET A 120 0.38 -21.23 -12.50
C MET A 120 1.04 -21.41 -11.14
N VAL A 121 0.70 -20.63 -10.10
CA VAL A 121 1.16 -20.94 -8.73
C VAL A 121 0.08 -20.58 -7.72
N GLN A 122 -0.98 -21.40 -7.66
CA GLN A 122 -1.77 -21.71 -6.45
C GLN A 122 -2.91 -22.64 -6.89
N ARG A 123 -2.61 -23.92 -7.12
CA ARG A 123 -3.55 -24.99 -6.78
C ARG A 123 -2.91 -25.76 -5.64
N LYS A 124 -3.73 -25.98 -4.60
CA LYS A 124 -3.47 -26.59 -3.30
C LYS A 124 -2.34 -27.62 -3.26
#